data_AF-A0A4Q9Y2J7-F1
#
_entry.id   AF-A0A4Q9Y2J7-F1
#
_cell.length_a   1.000
_cell.length_b   1.000
_cell.length_c   1.000
_cell.angle_alpha   90.00
_cell.angle_beta   90.00
_cell.angle_gamma   90.00
#
_symmetry.space_group_name_H-M   'P 1'
#
loop_
_entity.id
_entity.type
_entity.pdbx_description
1 polymer ?
#
loop_
_entity_poly.entity_id
_entity_poly.type
_entity_poly.pdbx_seq_one_letter_code
_entity_poly.pdbx_strand_id
1 'polypeptide(L)' 'MSKTEIQWLTYQQVMEELHIGSVNTVYKMINDGLKVTSIGRLKRIERKELEKYLNSKTV' A
#
# COMPACT_ATOMS: atom_id res chain seq x y z
N MET A 1 25.87 -2.71 -7.44
CA MET A 1 24.89 -2.10 -6.50
C MET A 1 23.51 -2.20 -7.12
N SER A 2 22.71 -3.17 -6.68
CA SER A 2 21.31 -3.27 -7.07
C SER A 2 20.58 -2.05 -6.52
N LYS A 3 20.20 -1.10 -7.39
CA LYS A 3 19.21 -0.08 -7.03
C LYS A 3 17.93 -0.84 -6.69
N THR A 4 17.56 -0.90 -5.42
CA THR A 4 16.22 -1.36 -5.04
C THR A 4 15.25 -0.34 -5.63
N GLU A 5 14.60 -0.69 -6.74
CA GLU A 5 13.61 0.17 -7.35
C GLU A 5 12.46 0.36 -6.36
N ILE A 6 12.14 1.61 -6.05
CA ILE A 6 11.00 1.91 -5.20
C ILE A 6 9.74 1.58 -5.99
N GLN A 7 9.03 0.55 -5.56
CA GLN A 7 7.79 0.14 -6.19
C GLN A 7 6.59 0.87 -5.57
N TRP A 8 5.91 1.64 -6.40
CA TRP A 8 4.72 2.40 -6.03
C TRP A 8 3.46 1.72 -6.54
N LEU A 9 2.52 1.48 -5.62
CA LEU A 9 1.26 0.81 -5.89
C LEU A 9 0.11 1.83 -5.91
N THR A 10 -0.81 1.67 -6.87
CA THR A 10 -2.13 2.28 -6.83
C THR A 10 -3.04 1.54 -5.84
N TYR A 11 -4.16 2.13 -5.46
CA TYR A 11 -5.15 1.43 -4.62
C TYR A 11 -5.69 0.18 -5.31
N GLN A 12 -5.87 0.20 -6.63
CA GLN A 12 -6.31 -0.97 -7.38
C GLN A 12 -5.28 -2.10 -7.35
N GLN A 13 -3.98 -1.79 -7.49
CA GLN A 13 -2.93 -2.81 -7.39
C GLN A 13 -2.86 -3.42 -5.99
N VAL A 14 -3.01 -2.60 -4.94
CA VAL A 14 -3.14 -3.13 -3.57
C VAL A 14 -4.36 -4.03 -3.44
N MET A 15 -5.47 -3.69 -4.10
CA MET A 15 -6.66 -4.54 -4.09
C MET A 15 -6.43 -5.89 -4.75
N GLU A 16 -5.77 -5.89 -5.90
CA GLU A 16 -5.42 -7.09 -6.65
C GLU A 16 -4.45 -7.99 -5.85
N GLU A 17 -3.41 -7.42 -5.26
CA GLU A 17 -2.40 -8.15 -4.48
C GLU A 17 -2.96 -8.78 -3.20
N LEU A 18 -3.90 -8.11 -2.53
CA LEU A 18 -4.51 -8.60 -1.29
C LEU A 18 -5.80 -9.38 -1.50
N HIS A 19 -6.21 -9.57 -2.76
CA HIS A 19 -7.49 -10.19 -3.12
C HIS A 19 -8.70 -9.53 -2.42
N ILE A 20 -8.67 -8.20 -2.25
CA ILE A 20 -9.77 -7.46 -1.62
C ILE A 20 -10.68 -6.84 -2.69
N GLY A 21 -11.99 -7.07 -2.57
CA GLY A 21 -12.97 -6.63 -3.57
C GLY A 21 -13.43 -5.16 -3.43
N SER A 22 -12.91 -4.40 -2.47
CA SER A 22 -13.38 -3.03 -2.20
C SER A 22 -12.26 -2.05 -1.89
N VAL A 23 -12.30 -0.89 -2.57
CA VAL A 23 -11.42 0.25 -2.27
C VAL A 23 -11.64 0.79 -0.85
N ASN A 24 -12.84 0.61 -0.28
CA ASN A 24 -13.13 1.01 1.09
C ASN A 24 -12.27 0.23 2.10
N THR A 25 -11.88 -1.00 1.77
CA THR A 25 -10.94 -1.76 2.61
C THR A 25 -9.55 -1.12 2.60
N VAL A 26 -9.08 -0.65 1.44
CA VAL A 26 -7.82 0.10 1.35
C VAL A 26 -7.90 1.39 2.16
N TYR A 27 -9.01 2.13 2.09
CA TYR A 27 -9.20 3.33 2.90
C TYR A 27 -9.22 3.02 4.40
N LYS A 28 -9.85 1.92 4.83
CA LYS A 28 -9.81 1.47 6.22
C LYS A 28 -8.38 1.16 6.67
N MET A 29 -7.57 0.48 5.85
CA MET A 29 -6.16 0.22 6.14
C MET A 29 -5.37 1.53 6.29
N ILE A 30 -5.62 2.52 5.43
CA ILE A 30 -4.99 3.85 5.52
C ILE A 30 -5.38 4.54 6.83
N ASN A 31 -6.66 4.52 7.19
CA ASN A 31 -7.13 5.07 8.46
C ASN A 31 -6.56 4.32 9.67
N ASP A 32 -6.25 3.04 9.51
CA ASP A 32 -5.63 2.16 10.52
C ASP A 32 -4.09 2.24 10.52
N GLY A 33 -3.50 3.14 9.72
CA GLY A 33 -2.07 3.47 9.77
C GLY A 33 -1.24 3.04 8.55
N LEU A 34 -1.83 2.48 7.49
CA LEU A 34 -1.12 2.24 6.24
C LEU A 34 -0.69 3.58 5.60
N LYS A 35 0.62 3.75 5.42
CA LYS A 35 1.19 4.99 4.91
C LYS A 35 0.89 5.19 3.42
N VAL A 36 0.38 6.37 3.09
CA VAL A 36 0.16 6.85 1.72
C VAL A 36 1.09 8.02 1.43
N THR A 37 1.68 7.99 0.25
CA THR A 37 2.53 9.07 -0.28
C THR A 37 1.84 9.72 -1.47
N SER A 38 1.89 11.05 -1.52
CA SER A 38 1.46 11.81 -2.70
C SER A 38 2.64 11.97 -3.66
N ILE A 39 2.50 11.43 -4.87
CA ILE A 39 3.46 11.62 -5.96
C ILE A 39 2.79 12.54 -6.99
N GLY A 40 3.15 13.81 -6.94
CA GLY A 40 2.41 14.86 -7.64
C GLY A 40 0.98 14.95 -7.12
N ARG A 41 0.00 14.69 -7.99
CA ARG A 41 -1.44 14.69 -7.65
C ARG A 41 -1.99 13.31 -7.31
N LEU A 42 -1.19 12.25 -7.45
CA LEU A 42 -1.63 10.87 -7.33
C LEU A 42 -1.25 10.30 -5.97
N LYS A 43 -2.21 9.66 -5.29
CA LYS A 43 -1.93 8.89 -4.07
C LYS A 43 -1.37 7.52 -4.44
N ARG A 44 -0.29 7.13 -3.76
CA ARG A 44 0.43 5.86 -3.95
C ARG A 44 0.78 5.26 -2.60
N ILE A 45 0.93 3.95 -2.58
CA ILE A 45 1.42 3.19 -1.44
C ILE A 45 2.77 2.60 -1.85
N GLU A 46 3.81 2.83 -1.07
CA GLU A 46 5.09 2.16 -1.30
C GLU A 46 4.95 0.69 -0.91
N ARG A 47 5.42 -0.24 -1.74
CA ARG A 47 5.33 -1.68 -1.44
C ARG A 47 5.91 -2.02 -0.07
N LYS A 48 7.06 -1.44 0.28
CA LYS A 48 7.70 -1.66 1.58
C LYS A 48 6.82 -1.25 2.76
N GLU A 49 6.06 -0.16 2.63
CA GLU A 49 5.14 0.31 3.66
C GLU A 49 3.90 -0.58 3.75
N LEU A 50 3.43 -1.12 2.62
CA LEU A 50 2.37 -2.13 2.61
C LEU A 50 2.82 -3.42 3.34
N GLU A 51 3.98 -3.95 3.00
CA GLU A 51 4.56 -5.13 3.65
C GLU A 51 4.75 -4.91 5.15
N LYS A 52 5.31 -3.76 5.53
CA LYS A 52 5.48 -3.39 6.95
C LYS A 52 4.14 -3.33 7.69
N TYR A 53 3.11 -2.75 7.07
CA TYR A 53 1.76 -2.73 7.64
C TYR A 53 1.21 -4.14 7.83
N LEU A 54 1.25 -4.99 6.80
CA LEU A 54 0.75 -6.37 6.88
C LEU A 54 1.48 -7.17 7.96
N ASN A 55 2.81 -7.05 8.02
CA ASN A 55 3.63 -7.71 9.04
C ASN A 55 3.32 -7.23 10.46
N SER A 56 2.80 -6.00 10.63
CA SER A 56 2.36 -5.49 11.94
C SER A 56 0.98 -6.00 12.37
N LYS A 57 0.21 -6.58 11.44
CA LYS A 57 -1.15 -7.10 11.68
C LYS A 57 -1.17 -8.63 11.78
N THR A 58 -0.20 -9.30 11.19
CA THR A 58 -0.03 -10.75 11.28
C THR A 58 0.77 -11.09 12.54
N VAL A 59 0.07 -11.55 13.59
CA VAL A 59 0.64 -12.18 14.80
C VAL A 59 0.68 -13.68 14.61
#